data_AF-A0A2P4YCN1-F1
#
_entry.id   AF-A0A2P4YCN1-F1
#
_cell.length_a   1.000
_cell.length_b   1.000
_cell.length_c   1.000
_cell.angle_alpha   90.00
_cell.angle_beta   90.00
_cell.angle_gamma   90.00
#
_symmetry.space_group_name_H-M   'P 1'
#
loop_
_entity.id
_entity.type
_entity.pdbx_description
1 polymer ?
#
loop_
_entity_poly.entity_id
_entity_poly.type
_entity_poly.pdbx_seq_one_letter_code
_entity_poly.pdbx_strand_id
1 'polypeptide(L)'
;MSYCSSSDDEPVAESDHRFAHFERKGETLHLEDYAHELAFLPDLSEEVPIELDYNGTNVKCSAHTPEQATRLTELLKRNEQIMISSGNALPPPAYGVVCDIDVGNHPPIKQRARRVALKYLKPLYELLKGLLRAKLVSFSKSPWASPIVIVLKKNGADIRLCIDYKKVNAITMIMEYAMTLVDDLLSELEKYLWFCS
;
A
#
# COMPACT_ATOMS: atom_id res chain seq x y z
N MET A 1 6.86 74.52 -29.54
CA MET A 1 5.83 74.93 -30.53
C MET A 1 6.36 74.59 -31.92
N SER A 2 5.84 73.53 -32.54
CA SER A 2 5.71 73.42 -33.99
C SER A 2 4.61 72.41 -34.29
N TYR A 3 3.76 72.79 -35.23
CA TYR A 3 2.44 72.24 -35.57
C TYR A 3 2.52 71.09 -36.60
N CYS A 4 1.48 70.23 -36.61
CA CYS A 4 0.77 69.53 -37.71
C CYS A 4 1.59 68.89 -38.87
N SER A 5 1.20 67.78 -39.52
CA SER A 5 -0.14 67.28 -39.86
C SER A 5 -0.05 65.86 -40.49
N SER A 6 -1.08 65.02 -40.27
CA SER A 6 -1.90 64.19 -41.23
C SER A 6 -1.19 63.32 -42.31
N SER A 7 -1.64 62.11 -42.71
CA SER A 7 -2.97 61.47 -42.70
C SER A 7 -2.89 59.94 -42.95
N ASP A 8 -3.96 59.23 -42.56
CA ASP A 8 -4.67 58.07 -43.16
C ASP A 8 -3.92 56.76 -43.53
N ASP A 9 -4.30 55.60 -42.97
CA ASP A 9 -5.33 54.69 -43.56
C ASP A 9 -5.42 53.29 -42.88
N GLU A 10 -6.65 52.74 -42.90
CA GLU A 10 -7.09 51.33 -42.84
C GLU A 10 -7.05 50.49 -41.52
N PRO A 11 -8.21 49.97 -41.06
CA PRO A 11 -8.32 48.84 -40.14
C PRO A 11 -8.71 47.54 -40.87
N VAL A 12 -7.83 46.53 -40.87
CA VAL A 12 -8.13 45.19 -41.40
C VAL A 12 -8.27 44.19 -40.27
N ALA A 13 -9.45 43.60 -40.16
CA ALA A 13 -9.72 42.40 -39.40
C ALA A 13 -9.38 41.16 -40.23
N GLU A 14 -8.68 40.18 -39.65
CA GLU A 14 -8.77 38.81 -40.14
C GLU A 14 -8.59 37.81 -38.99
N SER A 15 -9.60 36.97 -38.84
CA SER A 15 -9.66 35.83 -37.94
C SER A 15 -8.67 34.75 -38.36
N ASP A 16 -7.98 34.13 -37.41
CA ASP A 16 -7.51 32.76 -37.62
C ASP A 16 -7.80 31.88 -36.41
N HIS A 17 -8.53 30.82 -36.73
CA HIS A 17 -8.86 29.74 -35.83
C HIS A 17 -7.57 29.09 -35.34
N ARG A 18 -7.48 28.88 -34.04
CA ARG A 18 -6.90 27.65 -33.51
C ARG A 18 -7.48 27.39 -32.13
N PHE A 19 -8.54 26.58 -32.13
CA PHE A 19 -8.84 25.69 -31.02
C PHE A 19 -7.55 24.93 -30.69
N ALA A 20 -6.75 25.45 -29.76
CA ALA A 20 -5.70 24.68 -29.12
C ALA A 20 -6.39 23.71 -28.17
N HIS A 21 -6.84 22.61 -28.74
CA HIS A 21 -7.15 21.38 -28.04
C HIS A 21 -5.89 21.04 -27.21
N PHE A 22 -5.85 21.44 -25.94
CA PHE A 22 -4.87 20.88 -25.02
C PHE A 22 -5.34 19.46 -24.72
N GLU A 23 -5.07 18.59 -25.68
CA GLU A 23 -4.96 17.16 -25.46
C GLU A 23 -3.84 16.99 -24.42
N ARG A 24 -4.24 16.91 -23.15
CA ARG A 24 -3.34 16.54 -22.07
C ARG A 24 -3.01 15.07 -22.32
N LYS A 25 -1.93 14.81 -23.06
CA LYS A 25 -1.30 13.49 -23.10
C LYS A 25 -1.07 13.08 -21.66
N GLY A 26 -1.88 12.14 -21.19
CA GLY A 26 -1.85 11.66 -19.82
C GLY A 26 -0.57 10.87 -19.63
N GLU A 27 0.49 11.51 -19.16
CA GLU A 27 1.68 10.81 -18.69
C GLU A 27 2.55 11.77 -17.86
N THR A 28 2.68 11.42 -16.57
CA THR A 28 3.50 12.01 -15.50
C THR A 28 2.85 13.11 -14.65
N LEU A 29 2.11 12.70 -13.61
CA LEU A 29 1.76 13.53 -12.45
C LEU A 29 3.02 14.12 -11.80
N HIS A 30 3.03 15.42 -11.49
CA HIS A 30 4.11 16.04 -10.73
C HIS A 30 4.06 15.56 -9.27
N LEU A 31 5.21 15.50 -8.59
CA LEU A 31 5.31 14.99 -7.21
C LEU A 31 4.42 15.74 -6.20
N GLU A 32 4.09 17.00 -6.48
CA GLU A 32 3.19 17.84 -5.69
C GLU A 32 1.71 17.46 -5.90
N ASP A 33 1.33 16.99 -7.10
CA ASP A 33 -0.02 16.54 -7.43
C ASP A 33 -0.39 15.28 -6.64
N TYR A 34 0.57 14.39 -6.39
CA TYR A 34 0.36 13.19 -5.55
C TYR A 34 -0.09 13.55 -4.14
N ALA A 35 0.36 14.67 -3.57
CA ALA A 35 -0.08 15.08 -2.23
C ALA A 35 -1.56 15.44 -2.21
N HIS A 36 -2.06 16.03 -3.31
CA HIS A 36 -3.48 16.32 -3.48
C HIS A 36 -4.27 15.03 -3.76
N GLU A 37 -3.79 14.18 -4.66
CA GLU A 37 -4.46 12.91 -4.99
C GLU A 37 -4.53 11.93 -3.81
N LEU A 38 -3.52 11.92 -2.93
CA LEU A 38 -3.56 11.16 -1.68
C LEU A 38 -4.79 11.50 -0.84
N ALA A 39 -5.28 12.74 -0.89
CA ALA A 39 -6.48 13.17 -0.17
C ALA A 39 -7.79 12.74 -0.85
N PHE A 40 -7.73 12.32 -2.13
CA PHE A 40 -8.89 12.01 -2.97
C PHE A 40 -8.75 10.67 -3.70
N LEU A 41 -7.97 9.73 -3.13
CA LEU A 41 -7.85 8.39 -3.68
C LEU A 41 -9.28 7.79 -3.82
N PRO A 42 -9.70 7.38 -5.03
CA PRO A 42 -11.03 6.82 -5.22
C PRO A 42 -11.20 5.53 -4.42
N ASP A 43 -12.45 5.13 -4.19
CA ASP A 43 -12.75 3.80 -3.67
C ASP A 43 -12.36 2.77 -4.73
N LEU A 44 -11.28 2.04 -4.48
CA LEU A 44 -10.70 1.07 -5.40
C LEU A 44 -11.10 -0.32 -4.94
N SER A 45 -12.36 -0.70 -5.18
CA SER A 45 -12.94 -1.96 -4.72
C SER A 45 -12.77 -3.14 -5.68
N GLU A 46 -12.05 -2.95 -6.81
CA GLU A 46 -11.80 -4.01 -7.79
C GLU A 46 -10.78 -5.04 -7.26
N GLU A 47 -11.17 -6.32 -7.31
CA GLU A 47 -10.35 -7.43 -6.88
C GLU A 47 -9.31 -7.78 -7.96
N VAL A 48 -8.03 -7.73 -7.59
CA VAL A 48 -6.93 -8.15 -8.47
C VAL A 48 -6.61 -9.61 -8.17
N PRO A 49 -6.64 -10.52 -9.16
CA PRO A 49 -6.28 -11.92 -8.96
C PRO A 49 -4.84 -12.06 -8.46
N ILE A 50 -4.62 -12.96 -7.51
CA ILE A 50 -3.28 -13.37 -7.11
C ILE A 50 -2.76 -14.33 -8.19
N GLU A 51 -1.73 -13.93 -8.93
CA GLU A 51 -1.05 -14.82 -9.87
C GLU A 51 0.14 -15.48 -9.16
N LEU A 52 0.09 -16.81 -9.03
CA LEU A 52 1.18 -17.59 -8.44
C LEU A 52 2.08 -18.18 -9.52
N ASP A 53 3.40 -17.99 -9.37
CA ASP A 53 4.39 -18.59 -10.24
C ASP A 53 4.76 -20.01 -9.78
N TYR A 54 4.06 -21.00 -10.34
CA TYR A 54 4.36 -22.42 -10.12
C TYR A 54 5.66 -22.89 -10.80
N ASN A 55 6.23 -22.08 -11.68
CA ASN A 55 7.48 -22.39 -12.38
C ASN A 55 8.72 -21.78 -11.72
N GLY A 56 8.51 -21.01 -10.64
CA GLY A 56 9.57 -20.35 -9.90
C GLY A 56 10.60 -21.31 -9.32
N THR A 57 11.80 -20.81 -9.08
CA THR A 57 12.92 -21.56 -8.49
C THR A 57 12.61 -22.13 -7.10
N ASN A 58 11.62 -21.57 -6.39
CA ASN A 58 11.20 -22.04 -5.08
C ASN A 58 10.28 -23.28 -5.15
N VAL A 59 9.69 -23.57 -6.32
CA VAL A 59 8.80 -24.73 -6.54
C VAL A 59 9.56 -25.87 -7.21
N LYS A 60 10.55 -25.55 -8.05
CA LYS A 60 11.36 -26.54 -8.76
C LYS A 60 12.53 -27.01 -7.90
N CYS A 61 12.59 -28.31 -7.64
CA CYS A 61 13.72 -28.96 -6.98
C CYS A 61 14.33 -30.00 -7.92
N SER A 62 15.65 -29.95 -8.11
CA SER A 62 16.38 -30.90 -8.96
C SER A 62 16.37 -32.33 -8.42
N ALA A 63 16.08 -32.52 -7.13
CA ALA A 63 15.97 -33.84 -6.50
C ALA A 63 14.60 -34.50 -6.68
N HIS A 64 13.59 -33.80 -7.21
CA HIS A 64 12.26 -34.37 -7.44
C HIS A 64 12.21 -35.18 -8.74
N THR A 65 11.58 -36.35 -8.68
CA THR A 65 11.11 -37.07 -9.87
C THR A 65 10.01 -36.27 -10.59
N PRO A 66 9.78 -36.49 -11.90
CA PRO A 66 8.71 -35.83 -12.64
C PRO A 66 7.32 -35.99 -12.01
N GLU A 67 7.05 -37.15 -11.43
CA GLU A 67 5.80 -37.45 -10.74
C GLU A 67 5.66 -36.63 -9.45
N GLN A 68 6.74 -36.51 -8.67
CA GLN A 68 6.75 -35.70 -7.45
C GLN A 68 6.57 -34.21 -7.76
N ALA A 69 7.22 -33.70 -8.80
CA ALA A 69 7.07 -32.30 -9.23
C ALA A 69 5.62 -31.99 -9.67
N THR A 70 5.00 -32.91 -10.41
CA THR A 70 3.59 -32.82 -10.80
C THR A 70 2.69 -32.80 -9.57
N ARG A 71 2.88 -33.74 -8.63
CA ARG A 71 2.08 -33.84 -7.41
C ARG A 71 2.20 -32.59 -6.51
N LEU A 72 3.41 -32.03 -6.40
CA LEU A 72 3.62 -30.77 -5.68
C LEU A 72 2.86 -29.63 -6.35
N THR A 73 2.96 -29.50 -7.66
CA THR A 73 2.27 -28.44 -8.41
C THR A 73 0.74 -28.55 -8.25
N GLU A 74 0.19 -29.76 -8.31
CA GLU A 74 -1.24 -30.00 -8.05
C GLU A 74 -1.65 -29.63 -6.62
N LEU A 75 -0.81 -29.94 -5.62
CA LEU A 75 -1.04 -29.56 -4.23
C LEU A 75 -1.07 -28.04 -4.07
N LEU A 76 -0.12 -27.31 -4.69
CA LEU A 76 -0.07 -25.86 -4.63
C LEU A 76 -1.30 -25.24 -5.27
N LYS A 77 -1.70 -25.70 -6.46
CA LYS A 77 -2.92 -25.26 -7.15
C LYS A 77 -4.19 -25.51 -6.32
N ARG A 78 -4.28 -26.66 -5.65
CA ARG A 78 -5.42 -26.97 -4.77
C ARG A 78 -5.52 -26.02 -3.57
N ASN A 79 -4.40 -25.46 -3.13
CA ASN A 79 -4.32 -24.59 -1.97
C ASN A 79 -4.10 -23.11 -2.33
N GLU A 80 -4.27 -22.74 -3.60
CA GLU A 80 -3.99 -21.38 -4.12
C GLU A 80 -4.69 -20.29 -3.30
N GLN A 81 -5.93 -20.54 -2.86
CA GLN A 81 -6.73 -19.61 -2.06
C GLN A 81 -6.13 -19.23 -0.70
N ILE A 82 -5.23 -20.03 -0.13
CA ILE A 82 -4.56 -19.73 1.16
C ILE A 82 -3.11 -19.26 0.98
N MET A 83 -2.63 -19.18 -0.25
CA MET A 83 -1.27 -18.75 -0.55
C MET A 83 -1.20 -17.24 -0.78
N ILE A 84 -0.06 -16.65 -0.43
CA ILE A 84 0.25 -15.25 -0.70
C ILE A 84 1.43 -15.23 -1.67
N SER A 85 1.33 -14.40 -2.72
CA SER A 85 2.40 -14.29 -3.70
C SER A 85 3.68 -13.71 -3.09
N SER A 86 4.82 -13.96 -3.73
CA SER A 86 6.12 -13.54 -3.19
C SER A 86 6.29 -12.02 -3.13
N GLY A 87 7.19 -11.54 -2.27
CA GLY A 87 7.60 -10.14 -2.23
C GLY A 87 6.71 -9.26 -1.35
N ASN A 88 6.20 -8.15 -1.90
CA ASN A 88 5.40 -7.15 -1.17
C ASN A 88 3.88 -7.40 -1.31
N ALA A 89 3.47 -8.63 -1.58
CA ALA A 89 2.06 -8.98 -1.67
C ALA A 89 1.37 -8.70 -0.34
N LEU A 90 0.17 -8.12 -0.41
CA LEU A 90 -0.64 -7.86 0.77
C LEU A 90 -1.40 -9.14 1.14
N PRO A 91 -1.46 -9.51 2.43
CA PRO A 91 -2.28 -10.63 2.84
C PRO A 91 -3.76 -10.31 2.58
N PRO A 92 -4.60 -11.33 2.35
CA PRO A 92 -6.03 -11.12 2.39
C PRO A 92 -6.46 -10.57 3.77
N PRO A 93 -7.55 -9.79 3.84
CA PRO A 93 -8.12 -9.39 5.12
C PRO A 93 -8.36 -10.59 6.03
N ALA A 94 -8.06 -10.45 7.32
CA ALA A 94 -8.40 -11.47 8.30
C ALA A 94 -9.92 -11.55 8.45
N TYR A 95 -10.50 -12.73 8.28
CA TYR A 95 -11.94 -12.97 8.43
C TYR A 95 -12.22 -13.71 9.75
N GLY A 96 -13.29 -13.32 10.44
CA GLY A 96 -13.85 -14.08 11.57
C GLY A 96 -13.36 -13.70 12.97
N VAL A 97 -12.40 -12.77 13.10
CA VAL A 97 -11.94 -12.27 14.41
C VAL A 97 -11.92 -10.74 14.40
N VAL A 98 -12.60 -10.14 15.37
CA VAL A 98 -12.53 -8.69 15.65
C VAL A 98 -11.56 -8.49 16.81
N CYS A 99 -10.60 -7.59 16.65
CA CYS A 99 -9.66 -7.22 17.69
C CYS A 99 -10.06 -5.86 18.26
N ASP A 100 -10.67 -5.86 19.44
CA ASP A 100 -11.03 -4.64 20.15
C ASP A 100 -9.82 -4.06 20.88
N ILE A 101 -9.55 -2.77 20.65
CA ILE A 101 -8.48 -2.04 21.33
C ILE A 101 -9.11 -1.29 22.50
N ASP A 102 -9.00 -1.86 23.70
CA ASP A 102 -9.51 -1.24 24.92
C ASP A 102 -8.59 -0.10 25.38
N VAL A 103 -9.14 1.12 25.45
CA VAL A 103 -8.47 2.33 25.96
C VAL A 103 -9.18 2.90 27.20
N GLY A 104 -10.09 2.11 27.79
CA GLY A 104 -10.97 2.53 28.88
C GLY A 104 -11.78 3.77 28.52
N ASN A 105 -11.85 4.72 29.44
CA ASN A 105 -12.57 5.98 29.28
C ASN A 105 -11.72 7.13 28.72
N HIS A 106 -10.57 6.84 28.10
CA HIS A 106 -9.67 7.88 27.63
C HIS A 106 -10.24 8.65 26.43
N PRO A 107 -10.16 10.00 26.39
CA PRO A 107 -10.64 10.79 25.26
C PRO A 107 -9.79 10.57 23.99
N PRO A 108 -10.31 10.84 22.78
CA PRO A 108 -9.57 10.63 21.53
C PRO A 108 -8.25 11.39 21.44
N ILE A 109 -7.22 10.70 20.97
CA ILE A 109 -5.92 11.28 20.65
C ILE A 109 -5.85 11.56 19.14
N LYS A 110 -5.79 12.84 18.77
CA LYS A 110 -5.64 13.29 17.38
C LYS A 110 -4.29 13.97 17.15
N GLN A 111 -3.36 13.24 16.54
CA GLN A 111 -2.04 13.76 16.20
C GLN A 111 -2.02 14.32 14.77
N ARG A 112 -1.24 15.39 14.58
CA ARG A 112 -1.01 15.97 13.24
C ARG A 112 -0.17 15.01 12.40
N ALA A 113 -0.52 14.87 11.11
CA ALA A 113 0.30 14.14 10.14
C ALA A 113 1.73 14.72 10.05
N ARG A 114 2.72 13.85 9.89
CA ARG A 114 4.12 14.25 9.71
C ARG A 114 4.35 14.67 8.26
N ARG A 115 5.28 15.61 8.05
CA ARG A 115 5.71 15.98 6.71
C ARG A 115 6.43 14.79 6.05
N VAL A 116 6.02 14.45 4.84
CA VAL A 116 6.66 13.43 4.01
C VAL A 116 7.57 14.13 3.02
N ALA A 117 8.82 13.68 2.91
CA ALA A 117 9.74 14.20 1.91
C ALA A 117 9.23 13.86 0.50
N LEU A 118 9.36 14.81 -0.43
CA LEU A 118 8.81 14.70 -1.79
C LEU A 118 9.19 13.39 -2.49
N LYS A 119 10.45 12.95 -2.36
CA LYS A 119 10.96 11.69 -2.93
C LYS A 119 10.19 10.43 -2.51
N TYR A 120 9.44 10.46 -1.41
CA TYR A 120 8.68 9.32 -0.91
C TYR A 120 7.17 9.41 -1.17
N LEU A 121 6.67 10.52 -1.74
CA LEU A 121 5.23 10.70 -1.98
C LEU A 121 4.68 9.67 -2.96
N LYS A 122 5.36 9.45 -4.09
CA LYS A 122 4.92 8.45 -5.08
C LYS A 122 4.94 7.02 -4.50
N PRO A 123 6.03 6.52 -3.89
CA PRO A 123 6.02 5.22 -3.22
C PRO A 123 4.95 5.08 -2.13
N LEU A 124 4.72 6.15 -1.36
CA LEU A 124 3.69 6.16 -0.32
C LEU A 124 2.28 6.06 -0.91
N TYR A 125 2.01 6.79 -1.99
CA TYR A 125 0.74 6.75 -2.71
C TYR A 125 0.44 5.35 -3.23
N GLU A 126 1.38 4.72 -3.94
CA GLU A 126 1.17 3.37 -4.46
C GLU A 126 0.92 2.34 -3.35
N LEU A 127 1.61 2.50 -2.21
CA LEU A 127 1.40 1.63 -1.06
C LEU A 127 0.02 1.81 -0.43
N LEU A 128 -0.42 3.07 -0.20
CA LEU A 128 -1.76 3.35 0.33
C LEU A 128 -2.87 2.89 -0.62
N LYS A 129 -2.67 3.09 -1.92
CA LYS A 129 -3.55 2.60 -2.98
C LYS A 129 -3.67 1.08 -2.95
N GLY A 130 -2.55 0.37 -2.78
CA GLY A 130 -2.54 -1.09 -2.61
C GLY A 130 -3.30 -1.54 -1.36
N LEU A 131 -3.10 -0.87 -0.23
CA LEU A 131 -3.78 -1.19 1.03
C LEU A 131 -5.31 -0.98 0.95
N LEU A 132 -5.75 0.08 0.26
CA LEU A 132 -7.17 0.34 -0.01
C LEU A 132 -7.77 -0.76 -0.91
N ARG A 133 -7.08 -1.10 -2.00
CA ARG A 133 -7.49 -2.20 -2.91
C ARG A 133 -7.60 -3.54 -2.20
N ALA A 134 -6.66 -3.83 -1.32
CA ALA A 134 -6.66 -5.04 -0.49
C ALA A 134 -7.71 -5.01 0.63
N LYS A 135 -8.50 -3.93 0.77
CA LYS A 135 -9.49 -3.74 1.84
C LYS A 135 -8.89 -3.85 3.25
N LEU A 136 -7.58 -3.61 3.40
CA LEU A 136 -6.87 -3.63 4.68
C LEU A 136 -6.99 -2.31 5.44
N VAL A 137 -7.25 -1.22 4.71
CA VAL A 137 -7.53 0.11 5.28
C VAL A 137 -8.73 0.72 4.55
N SER A 138 -9.36 1.70 5.17
CA SER A 138 -10.44 2.48 4.57
C SER A 138 -10.34 3.93 5.00
N PHE A 139 -11.01 4.81 4.26
CA PHE A 139 -11.17 6.19 4.70
C PHE A 139 -12.01 6.26 5.96
N SER A 140 -11.58 7.09 6.92
CA SER A 140 -12.33 7.30 8.16
C SER A 140 -12.40 8.78 8.51
N LYS A 141 -13.47 9.14 9.24
CA LYS A 141 -13.63 10.45 9.89
C LYS A 141 -13.38 10.33 11.40
N SER A 142 -12.48 9.43 11.80
CA SER A 142 -12.24 9.11 13.20
C SER A 142 -11.77 10.34 13.99
N PRO A 143 -12.22 10.52 15.24
CA PRO A 143 -11.65 11.50 16.14
C PRO A 143 -10.23 11.11 16.61
N TRP A 144 -9.82 9.86 16.37
CA TRP A 144 -8.48 9.34 16.65
C TRP A 144 -7.59 9.45 15.41
N ALA A 145 -6.34 9.86 15.59
CA ALA A 145 -5.35 9.87 14.51
C ALA A 145 -3.93 9.71 15.02
N SER A 146 -3.21 8.73 14.49
CA SER A 146 -1.77 8.54 14.69
C SER A 146 -1.02 8.85 13.39
N PRO A 147 0.16 9.50 13.46
CA PRO A 147 0.87 9.89 12.26
C PRO A 147 1.60 8.72 11.61
N ILE A 148 1.70 8.77 10.28
CA ILE A 148 2.54 7.85 9.50
C ILE A 148 4.03 8.16 9.73
N VAL A 149 4.84 7.10 9.78
CA VAL A 149 6.29 7.10 9.80
C VAL A 149 6.79 6.25 8.63
N ILE A 150 7.69 6.82 7.83
CA ILE A 150 8.30 6.14 6.69
C ILE A 150 9.66 5.59 7.13
N VAL A 151 9.86 4.29 6.95
CA VAL A 151 11.13 3.61 7.24
C VAL A 151 11.70 3.06 5.93
N LEU A 152 13.00 3.26 5.70
CA LEU A 152 13.67 2.71 4.52
C LEU A 152 13.99 1.23 4.71
N LYS A 153 13.73 0.41 3.68
CA LYS A 153 14.25 -0.95 3.64
C LYS A 153 15.74 -0.95 3.35
N LYS A 154 16.39 -2.09 3.60
CA LYS A 154 17.85 -2.28 3.38
C LYS A 154 18.30 -2.01 1.95
N ASN A 155 17.41 -2.16 0.96
CA ASN A 155 17.71 -1.87 -0.45
C ASN A 155 17.78 -0.35 -0.76
N GLY A 156 17.49 0.53 0.19
CA GLY A 156 17.62 1.98 0.07
C GLY A 156 16.56 2.67 -0.80
N ALA A 157 15.80 1.91 -1.59
CA ALA A 157 14.76 2.43 -2.47
C ALA A 157 13.36 2.22 -1.90
N ASP A 158 13.08 1.04 -1.35
CA ASP A 158 11.75 0.71 -0.85
C ASP A 158 11.48 1.34 0.52
N ILE A 159 10.21 1.67 0.74
CA ILE A 159 9.72 2.15 2.03
C ILE A 159 8.87 1.10 2.76
N ARG A 160 8.80 1.23 4.07
CA ARG A 160 7.79 0.62 4.94
C ARG A 160 6.93 1.73 5.52
N LEU A 161 5.62 1.55 5.39
CA LEU A 161 4.63 2.38 6.07
C LEU A 161 4.47 1.87 7.50
N CYS A 162 4.83 2.70 8.47
CA CYS A 162 4.60 2.44 9.89
C CYS A 162 3.64 3.50 10.45
N ILE A 163 2.89 3.15 11.49
CA ILE A 163 2.01 4.09 12.19
C ILE A 163 2.56 4.25 13.61
N ASP A 164 2.75 5.49 14.04
CA ASP A 164 3.26 5.82 15.37
C ASP A 164 2.15 5.72 16.42
N TYR A 165 1.86 4.49 16.86
CA TYR A 165 0.85 4.20 17.87
C TYR A 165 1.33 4.43 19.30
N LYS A 166 2.53 4.97 19.54
CA LYS A 166 3.10 5.10 20.90
C LYS A 166 2.15 5.73 21.90
N LYS A 167 1.42 6.78 21.50
CA LYS A 167 0.45 7.45 22.39
C LYS A 167 -0.79 6.61 22.67
N VAL A 168 -1.27 5.86 21.69
CA VAL A 168 -2.43 4.96 21.85
C VAL A 168 -2.01 3.75 22.68
N ASN A 169 -0.89 3.12 22.35
CA ASN A 169 -0.36 1.97 23.09
C ASN A 169 -0.09 2.28 24.57
N ALA A 170 0.24 3.52 24.92
CA ALA A 170 0.47 3.93 26.31
C ALA A 170 -0.82 3.96 27.16
N ILE A 171 -1.99 4.03 26.52
CA ILE A 171 -3.30 4.05 27.19
C ILE A 171 -4.11 2.78 26.92
N THR A 172 -3.65 1.93 26.01
CA THR A 172 -4.29 0.64 25.70
C THR A 172 -4.10 -0.31 26.87
N MET A 173 -5.20 -0.92 27.32
CA MET A 173 -5.15 -1.98 28.32
C MET A 173 -4.44 -3.20 27.75
N ILE A 174 -3.54 -3.79 28.54
CA ILE A 174 -2.73 -4.94 28.10
C ILE A 174 -3.66 -6.14 27.94
N MET A 175 -3.66 -6.75 26.75
CA MET A 175 -4.27 -8.06 26.55
C MET A 175 -3.30 -9.12 27.03
N GLU A 176 -3.64 -9.80 28.14
CA GLU A 176 -2.83 -10.89 28.67
C GLU A 176 -3.21 -12.20 27.97
N TYR A 177 -2.26 -12.74 27.21
CA TYR A 177 -2.35 -14.08 26.65
C TYR A 177 -1.17 -14.90 27.17
N ALA A 178 -1.47 -16.08 27.74
CA ALA A 178 -0.44 -17.01 28.15
C ALA A 178 0.22 -17.58 26.88
N MET A 179 1.42 -17.10 26.55
CA MET A 179 2.28 -17.74 25.56
C MET A 179 3.12 -18.80 26.26
N THR A 180 3.12 -20.01 25.72
CA THR A 180 3.98 -21.10 26.17
C THR A 180 5.45 -20.77 25.96
N LEU A 181 6.33 -21.33 26.78
CA LEU A 181 7.77 -21.16 26.58
C LEU A 181 8.20 -21.88 25.30
N VAL A 182 9.24 -21.35 24.67
CA VAL A 182 9.81 -21.96 23.46
C VAL A 182 10.31 -23.38 23.76
N ASP A 183 10.92 -23.61 24.92
CA ASP A 183 11.44 -24.93 25.30
C ASP A 183 10.32 -25.97 25.47
N ASP A 184 9.16 -25.57 25.99
CA ASP A 184 7.99 -26.43 26.10
C ASP A 184 7.49 -26.83 24.71
N LEU A 185 7.38 -25.85 23.79
CA LEU A 185 6.99 -26.10 22.40
C LEU A 185 7.98 -27.01 21.67
N LEU A 186 9.30 -26.81 21.87
CA LEU A 186 10.34 -27.62 21.24
C LEU A 186 10.37 -29.06 21.77
N SER A 187 10.15 -29.25 23.07
CA SER A 187 10.09 -30.58 23.68
C SER A 187 8.95 -31.43 23.11
N GLU A 188 7.83 -30.80 22.74
CA GLU A 188 6.74 -31.50 22.04
C GLU A 188 7.11 -31.90 20.61
N LEU A 189 7.94 -31.10 19.94
CA LEU A 189 8.35 -31.35 18.56
C LEU A 189 9.31 -32.54 18.42
N GLU A 190 10.04 -32.93 19.47
CA GLU A 190 10.96 -34.09 19.45
C GLU A 190 10.29 -35.41 19.02
N LYS A 191 8.96 -35.50 19.15
CA LYS A 191 8.17 -36.68 18.78
C LYS A 191 7.92 -36.79 17.27
N TYR A 192 8.26 -35.78 16.48
CA TYR A 192 7.96 -35.72 15.05
C TYR A 192 9.23 -35.77 14.21
N LEU A 193 9.15 -36.46 13.07
CA LEU A 193 10.28 -36.65 12.14
C LEU A 193 10.34 -35.57 11.05
N TRP A 194 9.20 -34.96 10.72
CA TRP A 194 9.06 -34.01 9.63
C TRP A 194 8.29 -32.78 10.10
N PHE A 195 8.75 -31.60 9.69
CA PHE A 195 8.14 -30.32 10.02
C PHE A 195 7.91 -29.50 8.75
N CYS A 196 6.87 -28.69 8.76
CA CYS A 196 6.57 -27.69 7.75
C CYS A 196 6.21 -26.39 8.48
N SER A 197 6.82 -25.28 8.07
CA SER A 197 6.61 -23.93 8.62
C SER A 197 6.21 -22.97 7.53
#